data_AF-A0A3D3UVX3-F1
#
_entry.id   AF-A0A3D3UVX3-F1
#
_cell.length_a   1.000
_cell.length_b   1.000
_cell.length_c   1.000
_cell.angle_alpha   90.00
_cell.angle_beta   90.00
_cell.angle_gamma   90.00
#
_symmetry.space_group_name_H-M   'P 1'
#
loop_
_entity.id
_entity.type
_entity.pdbx_description
1 polymer ?
#
loop_
_entity_poly.entity_id
_entity_poly.type
_entity_poly.pdbx_seq_one_letter_code
_entity_poly.pdbx_strand_id
1 'polypeptide(L)'
;YSTPKGEKRPWGNGDGRFIYPPEAAADAHPSGPVLEGPVDSIRWEMLRDGIEDYEYLVILRKLIEAKKDKLTVGRKQKYVALLEVPEDITSDMTTFTKNPAPIEARRDWIAQAISELGKL
;
A
#
# COMPACT_ATOMS: atom_id res chain seq x y z
N TYR A 1 -14.91 -8.68 -13.62
CA TYR A 1 -15.20 -10.03 -14.11
C TYR A 1 -16.29 -9.98 -15.15
N SER A 2 -16.08 -10.63 -16.30
CA SER A 2 -17.04 -10.72 -17.41
C SER A 2 -17.87 -12.00 -17.34
N THR A 3 -18.19 -12.48 -16.13
CA THR A 3 -18.91 -13.75 -15.94
C THR A 3 -20.33 -13.62 -16.50
N PRO A 4 -20.75 -14.47 -17.44
CA PRO A 4 -22.09 -14.44 -18.00
C PRO A 4 -23.18 -14.56 -16.93
N LYS A 5 -24.31 -13.88 -17.16
CA LYS A 5 -25.46 -13.92 -16.26
C LYS A 5 -25.94 -15.37 -16.09
N GLY A 6 -26.00 -15.83 -14.85
CA GLY A 6 -26.44 -17.19 -14.49
C GLY A 6 -25.31 -18.20 -14.31
N GLU A 7 -24.06 -17.85 -14.67
CA GLU A 7 -22.91 -18.73 -14.49
C GLU A 7 -22.28 -18.51 -13.10
N LYS A 8 -22.17 -19.60 -12.32
CA LYS A 8 -21.46 -19.60 -11.04
C LYS A 8 -20.06 -20.14 -11.25
N ARG A 9 -19.05 -19.29 -11.09
CA ARG A 9 -17.65 -19.71 -11.04
C ARG A 9 -17.15 -19.68 -9.60
N PRO A 10 -16.46 -20.73 -9.12
CA PRO A 10 -15.79 -20.66 -7.83
C PRO A 10 -14.76 -19.53 -7.87
N TRP A 11 -14.62 -18.85 -6.74
CA TRP A 11 -13.66 -17.77 -6.60
C TRP A 11 -12.23 -18.33 -6.60
N GLY A 12 -11.24 -17.46 -6.84
CA GLY A 12 -9.84 -17.85 -6.74
C GLY A 12 -9.47 -18.30 -5.32
N ASN A 13 -8.40 -19.08 -5.19
CA ASN A 13 -7.89 -19.46 -3.87
C ASN A 13 -7.59 -18.22 -3.03
N GLY A 14 -8.18 -18.14 -1.83
CA GLY A 14 -8.01 -16.99 -0.92
C GLY A 14 -8.78 -15.73 -1.30
N ASP A 15 -9.58 -15.76 -2.37
CA ASP A 15 -10.43 -14.64 -2.77
C ASP A 15 -11.52 -14.38 -1.70
N GLY A 16 -11.73 -13.11 -1.37
CA GLY A 16 -12.59 -12.68 -0.28
C GLY A 16 -12.07 -12.91 1.15
N ARG A 17 -10.80 -13.33 1.32
CA ARG A 17 -10.19 -13.54 2.65
C ARG A 17 -8.86 -12.81 2.73
N PHE A 18 -8.69 -11.90 3.69
CA PHE A 18 -7.40 -11.25 3.99
C PHE A 18 -6.79 -11.69 5.32
N ILE A 19 -7.61 -12.31 6.17
CA ILE A 19 -7.25 -12.81 7.49
C ILE A 19 -7.71 -14.25 7.61
N TYR A 20 -7.01 -15.02 8.44
CA TYR A 20 -7.26 -16.45 8.67
C TYR A 20 -7.56 -16.71 10.15
N PRO A 21 -8.23 -17.83 10.48
CA PRO A 21 -8.41 -18.24 11.87
C PRO A 21 -7.06 -18.36 12.61
N PRO A 22 -7.05 -18.21 13.94
CA PRO A 22 -5.89 -18.57 14.77
C PRO A 22 -5.46 -20.02 14.53
N GLU A 23 -4.17 -20.31 14.71
CA GLU A 23 -3.61 -21.65 14.49
C GLU A 23 -4.32 -22.73 15.33
N ALA A 24 -4.72 -22.38 16.56
CA ALA A 24 -5.48 -23.26 17.44
C ALA A 24 -6.86 -23.69 16.88
N ALA A 25 -7.37 -23.02 15.85
CA ALA A 25 -8.62 -23.35 15.15
C ALA A 25 -8.39 -23.94 13.75
N ALA A 26 -7.14 -24.13 13.32
CA ALA A 26 -6.81 -24.44 11.92
C ALA A 26 -7.35 -25.81 11.44
N ASP A 27 -7.47 -26.79 12.32
CA ASP A 27 -7.99 -28.13 12.01
C ASP A 27 -9.51 -28.27 12.18
N ALA A 28 -10.20 -27.20 12.61
CA ALA A 28 -11.62 -27.16 12.92
C ALA A 28 -12.08 -28.10 14.07
N HIS A 29 -11.17 -28.62 14.89
CA HIS A 29 -11.46 -29.48 16.04
C HIS A 29 -10.86 -28.97 17.36
N PRO A 30 -11.09 -27.69 17.74
CA PRO A 30 -10.55 -27.18 18.98
C PRO A 30 -11.22 -27.86 20.18
N SER A 31 -10.47 -28.11 21.25
CA SER A 31 -10.97 -28.73 22.49
C SER A 31 -11.94 -27.83 23.29
N GLY A 32 -12.10 -26.57 22.87
CA GLY A 32 -12.98 -25.58 23.48
C GLY A 32 -13.04 -24.30 22.62
N PRO A 33 -13.75 -23.25 23.09
CA PRO A 33 -13.78 -21.97 22.38
C PRO A 33 -12.38 -21.37 22.20
N VAL A 34 -12.06 -20.95 20.97
CA VAL A 34 -10.80 -20.25 20.66
C VAL A 34 -11.06 -18.74 20.72
N LEU A 35 -10.37 -18.05 21.63
CA LEU A 35 -10.50 -16.60 21.87
C LEU A 35 -9.35 -15.78 21.28
N GLU A 36 -8.39 -16.45 20.64
CA GLU A 36 -7.26 -15.80 19.96
C GLU A 36 -7.74 -15.00 18.74
N GLY A 37 -7.01 -13.92 18.45
CA GLY A 37 -7.25 -13.11 17.26
C GLY A 37 -6.94 -13.86 15.96
N PRO A 38 -7.41 -13.33 14.81
CA PRO A 38 -7.06 -13.90 13.52
C PRO A 38 -5.57 -13.71 13.21
N VAL A 39 -5.07 -14.51 12.27
CA VAL A 39 -3.72 -14.36 11.71
C VAL A 39 -3.81 -13.59 10.40
N ASP A 40 -2.97 -12.58 10.26
CA ASP A 40 -2.86 -11.77 9.05
C ASP A 40 -2.26 -12.56 7.89
N SER A 41 -2.73 -12.28 6.67
CA SER A 41 -2.11 -12.83 5.47
C SER A 41 -1.06 -11.88 4.92
N ILE A 42 -0.09 -12.41 4.17
CA ILE A 42 0.88 -11.57 3.43
C ILE A 42 0.16 -10.54 2.55
N ARG A 43 -0.99 -10.90 1.94
CA ARG A 43 -1.78 -9.97 1.11
C ARG A 43 -2.38 -8.82 1.91
N TRP A 44 -2.74 -9.05 3.16
CA TRP A 44 -3.21 -8.01 4.08
C TRP A 44 -2.09 -7.05 4.43
N GLU A 45 -0.93 -7.59 4.80
CA GLU A 45 0.26 -6.79 5.12
C GLU A 45 0.69 -5.92 3.93
N MET A 46 0.74 -6.48 2.72
CA MET A 46 1.08 -5.71 1.51
C MET A 46 0.03 -4.64 1.18
N LEU A 47 -1.25 -4.87 1.47
CA LEU A 47 -2.28 -3.85 1.31
C LEU A 47 -2.11 -2.72 2.33
N ARG A 48 -1.80 -3.05 3.59
CA ARG A 48 -1.51 -2.06 4.63
C ARG A 48 -0.31 -1.21 4.25
N ASP A 49 0.81 -1.83 3.87
CA ASP A 49 2.02 -1.13 3.43
C ASP A 49 1.73 -0.17 2.27
N GLY A 50 0.93 -0.61 1.29
CA GLY A 50 0.52 0.24 0.16
C GLY A 50 -0.38 1.42 0.55
N ILE A 51 -1.24 1.25 1.57
CA ILE A 51 -2.05 2.36 2.12
C ILE A 51 -1.14 3.37 2.83
N GLU A 52 -0.19 2.91 3.63
CA GLU A 52 0.78 3.78 4.32
C GLU A 52 1.64 4.58 3.32
N ASP A 53 2.04 3.97 2.20
CA ASP A 53 2.72 4.67 1.10
C ASP A 53 1.86 5.76 0.47
N TYR A 54 0.56 5.49 0.28
CA TYR A 54 -0.37 6.51 -0.19
C TYR A 54 -0.50 7.67 0.81
N GLU A 55 -0.54 7.38 2.11
CA GLU A 55 -0.57 8.41 3.15
C GLU A 55 0.67 9.31 3.09
N TYR A 56 1.84 8.76 2.81
CA TYR A 56 3.06 9.54 2.59
C TYR A 56 2.90 10.52 1.42
N LEU A 57 2.32 10.09 0.30
CA LEU A 57 2.02 10.98 -0.83
C LEU A 57 1.06 12.11 -0.42
N VAL A 58 0.06 11.82 0.41
CA VAL A 58 -0.89 12.81 0.93
C VAL A 58 -0.19 13.81 1.85
N ILE A 59 0.66 13.34 2.77
CA ILE A 59 1.43 14.19 3.69
C ILE A 59 2.35 15.11 2.89
N LEU A 60 3.12 14.57 1.93
CA LEU A 60 4.02 15.34 1.09
C LEU A 60 3.26 16.43 0.32
N ARG A 61 2.14 16.09 -0.31
CA ARG A 61 1.29 17.05 -1.03
C ARG A 61 0.83 18.21 -0.14
N LYS A 62 0.37 17.90 1.08
CA LYS A 62 -0.05 18.91 2.06
C LYS A 62 1.11 19.83 2.48
N LEU A 63 2.29 19.27 2.70
CA LEU A 63 3.48 20.04 3.08
C LEU A 63 3.97 20.95 1.95
N ILE A 64 3.98 20.48 0.69
CA ILE A 64 4.32 21.30 -0.47
C ILE A 64 3.41 22.52 -0.54
N GLU A 65 2.09 22.32 -0.37
CA GLU A 65 1.13 23.42 -0.42
C GLU A 65 1.30 24.38 0.77
N ALA A 66 1.44 23.86 1.99
CA ALA A 66 1.61 24.65 3.20
C ALA A 66 2.91 25.47 3.23
N LYS A 67 3.95 25.04 2.50
CA LYS A 67 5.27 25.69 2.48
C LYS A 67 5.59 26.36 1.14
N LYS A 68 4.63 26.47 0.22
CA LYS A 68 4.85 26.92 -1.16
C LYS A 68 5.61 28.25 -1.27
N ASP A 69 5.34 29.19 -0.39
CA ASP A 69 5.96 30.53 -0.41
C ASP A 69 7.42 30.52 0.07
N LYS A 70 7.85 29.46 0.77
CA LYS A 70 9.22 29.25 1.23
C LYS A 70 10.06 28.44 0.24
N LEU A 71 9.46 27.94 -0.84
CA LEU A 71 10.13 27.06 -1.79
C LEU A 71 10.54 27.83 -3.03
N THR A 72 11.77 27.62 -3.47
CA THR A 72 12.16 28.01 -4.83
C THR A 72 11.43 27.13 -5.85
N VAL A 73 11.26 27.65 -7.08
CA VAL A 73 10.60 26.92 -8.18
C VAL A 73 11.21 25.54 -8.38
N GLY A 74 12.55 25.42 -8.38
CA GLY A 74 13.25 24.15 -8.54
C GLY A 74 13.01 23.17 -7.41
N ARG A 75 12.99 23.63 -6.14
CA ARG A 75 12.67 22.75 -5.00
C ARG A 75 11.23 22.27 -5.05
N LYS A 76 10.29 23.16 -5.38
CA LYS A 76 8.88 22.78 -5.55
C LYS A 76 8.72 21.71 -6.64
N GLN A 77 9.35 21.89 -7.80
CA GLN A 77 9.32 20.91 -8.89
C GLN A 77 9.88 19.56 -8.46
N LYS A 78 11.02 19.53 -7.74
CA LYS A 78 11.61 18.29 -7.22
C LYS A 78 10.63 17.52 -6.32
N TYR A 79 9.97 18.19 -5.38
CA TYR A 79 9.02 17.53 -4.47
C TYR A 79 7.72 17.12 -5.17
N VAL A 80 7.22 17.93 -6.11
CA VAL A 80 6.03 17.55 -6.90
C VAL A 80 6.29 16.31 -7.74
N ALA A 81 7.49 16.17 -8.32
CA ALA A 81 7.87 14.96 -9.08
C ALA A 81 7.90 13.69 -8.22
N LEU A 82 7.99 13.80 -6.89
CA LEU A 82 7.90 12.66 -5.97
C LEU A 82 6.45 12.15 -5.80
N LEU A 83 5.44 12.95 -6.15
CA LEU A 83 4.02 12.57 -6.04
C LEU A 83 3.54 11.64 -7.15
N GLU A 84 4.31 11.53 -8.24
CA GLU A 84 4.02 10.60 -9.34
C GLU A 84 4.50 9.19 -9.00
N VAL A 85 3.84 8.16 -9.53
CA VAL A 85 4.31 6.78 -9.41
C VAL A 85 5.11 6.42 -10.68
N PRO A 86 6.40 6.07 -10.57
CA PRO A 86 7.23 5.74 -11.72
C PRO A 86 6.88 4.39 -12.36
N GLU A 87 7.19 4.23 -13.65
CA GLU A 87 6.88 3.03 -14.45
C GLU A 87 7.58 1.75 -13.93
N ASP A 88 8.71 1.89 -13.23
CA ASP A 88 9.43 0.78 -12.61
C ASP A 88 8.71 0.21 -11.37
N ILE A 89 7.71 0.92 -10.84
CA ILE A 89 6.74 0.42 -9.85
C ILE A 89 5.50 -0.12 -10.58
N THR A 90 4.87 0.70 -11.43
CA THR A 90 3.68 0.31 -12.17
C THR A 90 3.57 1.11 -13.47
N SER A 91 3.36 0.43 -14.60
CA SER A 91 3.16 1.09 -15.89
C SER A 91 1.69 1.34 -16.21
N ASP A 92 0.80 0.53 -15.64
CA ASP A 92 -0.65 0.63 -15.80
C ASP A 92 -1.37 0.04 -14.57
N MET A 93 -2.69 -0.13 -14.63
CA MET A 93 -3.52 -0.62 -13.52
C MET A 93 -3.45 -2.14 -13.30
N THR A 94 -2.68 -2.85 -14.11
CA THR A 94 -2.58 -4.32 -14.13
C THR A 94 -1.15 -4.85 -14.24
N THR A 95 -0.19 -3.99 -14.60
CA THR A 95 1.23 -4.34 -14.76
C THR A 95 2.03 -3.70 -13.63
N PHE A 96 2.43 -4.52 -12.66
CA PHE A 96 3.17 -4.11 -11.46
C PHE A 96 4.54 -4.80 -11.39
N THR A 97 5.49 -4.12 -10.74
CA THR A 97 6.79 -4.71 -10.43
C THR A 97 6.69 -5.92 -9.51
N LYS A 98 7.60 -6.89 -9.70
CA LYS A 98 7.81 -8.02 -8.78
C LYS A 98 9.02 -7.83 -7.89
N ASN A 99 9.76 -6.74 -8.09
CA ASN A 99 10.92 -6.37 -7.28
C ASN A 99 10.47 -5.33 -6.25
N PRO A 100 10.66 -5.56 -4.93
CA PRO A 100 10.28 -4.59 -3.91
C PRO A 100 11.20 -3.34 -3.89
N ALA A 101 12.45 -3.47 -4.36
CA ALA A 101 13.46 -2.41 -4.27
C ALA A 101 13.02 -1.02 -4.80
N PRO A 102 12.40 -0.87 -5.99
CA PRO A 102 11.92 0.43 -6.45
C PRO A 102 10.86 1.05 -5.54
N ILE A 103 10.00 0.25 -4.92
CA ILE A 103 8.95 0.72 -3.99
C ILE A 103 9.60 1.24 -2.71
N GLU A 104 10.53 0.46 -2.13
CA GLU A 104 11.26 0.83 -0.91
C GLU A 104 12.08 2.11 -1.11
N ALA A 105 12.84 2.20 -2.22
CA ALA A 105 13.61 3.39 -2.54
C ALA A 105 12.71 4.63 -2.70
N ARG A 106 11.54 4.47 -3.32
CA ARG A 106 10.59 5.56 -3.51
C ARG A 106 10.01 6.04 -2.18
N ARG A 107 9.65 5.11 -1.28
CA ARG A 107 9.20 5.39 0.09
C ARG A 107 10.23 6.22 0.85
N ASP A 108 11.50 5.82 0.80
CA ASP A 108 12.59 6.54 1.47
C ASP A 108 12.75 7.96 0.95
N TRP A 109 12.71 8.17 -0.37
CA TRP A 109 12.81 9.52 -0.95
C TRP A 109 11.64 10.41 -0.54
N ILE A 110 10.42 9.88 -0.47
CA ILE A 110 9.25 10.62 -0.02
C ILE A 110 9.37 10.95 1.47
N ALA A 111 9.77 9.99 2.30
CA ALA A 111 9.98 10.21 3.74
C ALA A 111 11.03 11.29 4.02
N GLN A 112 12.14 11.26 3.27
CA GLN A 112 13.17 12.30 3.35
C GLN A 112 12.61 13.67 2.96
N ALA A 113 11.84 13.76 1.87
CA ALA A 113 11.19 15.01 1.45
C ALA A 113 10.20 15.55 2.49
N ILE A 114 9.40 14.67 3.11
CA ILE A 114 8.50 15.02 4.22
C ILE A 114 9.31 15.58 5.40
N SER A 115 10.40 14.92 5.79
CA SER A 115 11.27 15.36 6.89
C SER A 115 11.93 16.71 6.60
N GLU A 116 12.40 16.93 5.37
CA GLU A 116 12.98 18.20 4.94
C GLU A 116 11.96 19.35 4.99
N LEU A 117 10.76 19.13 4.43
CA LEU A 117 9.70 20.14 4.40
C LEU A 117 9.12 20.41 5.79
N GLY A 118 9.07 19.40 6.66
CA GLY A 118 8.61 19.53 8.04
C GLY A 118 9.48 20.46 8.89
N LYS A 119 10.74 20.66 8.50
CA LYS A 119 11.71 21.53 9.20
C LYS A 119 11.72 22.98 8.71
N LEU A 120 10.99 23.32 7.64
CA LEU A 120 10.91 24.68 7.06
C LEU A 120 9.88 25.59 7.76
#